data_AF-A0A1C5XZV2-F1
#
_entry.id   AF-A0A1C5XZV2-F1
#
_cell.length_a   1.000
_cell.length_b   1.000
_cell.length_c   1.000
_cell.angle_alpha   90.00
_cell.angle_beta   90.00
_cell.angle_gamma   90.00
#
_symmetry.space_group_name_H-M   'P 1'
#
loop_
_entity.id
_entity.type
_entity.pdbx_description
1 polymer ?
#
loop_
_entity_poly.entity_id
_entity_poly.type
_entity_poly.pdbx_seq_one_letter_code
_entity_poly.pdbx_strand_id
1 'polypeptide(L)'
;MLFLPEYSMYYAKVNARSKNIEAAEPCDGPFIIALGELCRRYGLWIAAGMYERTDGLPYNTIAVLDDRGSLRGTHRKNRLYDAFGYRESDECRAGDKPFSPIETPAGKLGIITCFELRFPALAAEQKARGAETLFVPAGWVQGENKLLHWRTLLCARAIENGLTVLGADQYAPGKFVGHSMAFQPDGTALGELGEEQDLLIVKIN
;
A
#
# COMPACT_ATOMS: atom_id res chain seq x y z
N MET A 1 2.52 9.09 11.52
CA MET A 1 2.28 7.73 10.98
C MET A 1 3.21 7.53 9.79
N LEU A 2 3.86 6.38 9.71
CA LEU A 2 4.76 6.01 8.61
C LEU A 2 4.02 5.09 7.64
N PHE A 3 4.11 5.39 6.35
CA PHE A 3 3.47 4.65 5.27
C PHE A 3 4.55 4.02 4.40
N LEU A 4 4.56 2.68 4.31
CA LEU A 4 5.56 1.91 3.58
C LEU A 4 4.93 1.15 2.40
N PRO A 5 5.68 0.93 1.30
CA PRO A 5 5.13 0.39 0.06
C PRO A 5 4.63 -1.07 0.15
N GLU A 6 4.00 -1.55 -0.93
CA GLU A 6 3.29 -2.84 -1.02
C GLU A 6 4.16 -4.06 -0.66
N TYR A 7 5.44 -4.04 -0.99
CA TYR A 7 6.35 -5.17 -0.77
C TYR A 7 7.39 -4.90 0.30
N SER A 8 7.00 -4.22 1.38
CA SER A 8 7.91 -3.78 2.45
C SER A 8 8.62 -4.95 3.14
N MET A 9 7.91 -6.06 3.35
CA MET A 9 8.50 -7.28 3.94
C MET A 9 9.53 -7.92 3.03
N TYR A 10 9.16 -8.13 1.77
CA TYR A 10 9.93 -8.92 0.84
C TYR A 10 9.45 -8.71 -0.59
N TYR A 11 10.38 -8.71 -1.53
CA TYR A 11 10.09 -8.66 -2.95
C TYR A 11 10.95 -9.66 -3.73
N ALA A 12 10.32 -10.66 -4.35
CA ALA A 12 11.02 -11.63 -5.19
C ALA A 12 11.33 -11.07 -6.59
N LYS A 13 12.61 -11.09 -6.98
CA LYS A 13 13.01 -10.71 -8.36
C LYS A 13 12.84 -11.85 -9.37
N VAL A 14 13.09 -13.09 -8.94
CA VAL A 14 13.04 -14.32 -9.75
C VAL A 14 12.34 -15.42 -8.97
N ASN A 15 11.73 -16.39 -9.66
CA ASN A 15 10.97 -17.49 -9.04
C ASN A 15 9.93 -17.00 -8.03
N ALA A 16 9.19 -15.95 -8.39
CA ALA A 16 8.42 -15.15 -7.46
C ALA A 16 7.39 -15.96 -6.67
N ARG A 17 6.64 -16.85 -7.32
CA ARG A 17 5.73 -17.79 -6.63
C ARG A 17 6.39 -18.54 -5.47
N SER A 18 7.46 -19.29 -5.73
CA SER A 18 8.11 -20.11 -4.70
C SER A 18 8.72 -19.24 -3.61
N LYS A 19 9.31 -18.10 -3.98
CA LYS A 19 9.98 -17.19 -3.04
C LYS A 19 9.01 -16.40 -2.17
N ASN A 20 7.86 -16.00 -2.71
CA ASN A 20 6.81 -15.34 -1.93
C ASN A 20 6.19 -16.33 -0.93
N ILE A 21 5.98 -17.61 -1.31
CA ILE A 21 5.52 -18.65 -0.38
C ILE A 21 6.54 -18.86 0.75
N GLU A 22 7.83 -18.95 0.42
CA GLU A 22 8.90 -19.16 1.41
C GLU A 22 9.03 -17.98 2.38
N ALA A 23 8.87 -16.75 1.89
CA ALA A 23 8.96 -15.53 2.69
C ALA A 23 7.69 -15.22 3.49
N ALA A 24 6.55 -15.85 3.17
CA ALA A 24 5.27 -15.48 3.77
C ALA A 24 5.19 -15.83 5.26
N GLU A 25 4.63 -14.91 6.04
CA GLU A 25 4.49 -15.04 7.49
C GLU A 25 3.03 -14.84 7.92
N PRO A 26 2.59 -15.42 9.06
CA PRO A 26 1.25 -15.15 9.57
C PRO A 26 1.16 -13.70 10.11
N CYS A 27 -0.06 -13.16 10.25
CA CYS A 27 -0.28 -11.79 10.74
C CYS A 27 0.07 -11.57 12.23
N ASP A 28 0.57 -12.58 12.93
CA ASP A 28 1.15 -12.55 14.27
C ASP A 28 2.61 -13.04 14.29
N GLY A 29 3.23 -13.14 13.10
CA GLY A 29 4.56 -13.66 12.88
C GLY A 29 5.69 -12.65 13.11
N PRO A 30 6.95 -13.10 12.91
CA PRO A 30 8.16 -12.29 13.12
C PRO A 30 8.13 -10.87 12.53
N PHE A 31 7.64 -10.70 11.31
CA PHE A 31 7.55 -9.40 10.63
C PHE A 31 6.62 -8.44 11.37
N ILE A 32 5.42 -8.89 11.76
CA ILE A 32 4.46 -8.07 12.52
C ILE A 32 5.00 -7.77 13.92
N ILE A 33 5.66 -8.74 14.57
CA ILE A 33 6.30 -8.53 15.88
C ILE A 33 7.39 -7.46 15.78
N ALA A 34 8.26 -7.54 14.77
CA ALA A 34 9.32 -6.57 14.55
C ALA A 34 8.78 -5.17 14.23
N LEU A 35 7.73 -5.07 13.40
CA LEU A 35 7.03 -3.80 13.18
C LEU A 35 6.43 -3.25 14.48
N GLY A 36 5.82 -4.11 15.30
CA GLY A 36 5.26 -3.71 16.60
C GLY A 36 6.32 -3.20 17.58
N GLU A 37 7.53 -3.78 17.55
CA GLU A 37 8.69 -3.27 18.29
C GLU A 37 9.12 -1.88 17.83
N LEU A 38 9.19 -1.65 16.51
CA LEU A 38 9.51 -0.34 15.94
C LEU A 38 8.44 0.69 16.30
N CYS A 39 7.16 0.34 16.18
CA CYS A 39 6.04 1.18 16.59
C CYS A 39 6.17 1.65 18.04
N ARG A 40 6.39 0.71 18.98
CA ARG A 40 6.59 1.01 20.40
C ARG A 40 7.83 1.86 20.66
N ARG A 41 8.93 1.55 19.97
CA ARG A 41 10.21 2.24 20.16
C ARG A 41 10.13 3.71 19.76
N TYR A 42 9.45 4.00 18.66
CA TYR A 42 9.41 5.35 18.08
C TYR A 42 8.10 6.10 18.39
N GLY A 43 7.11 5.45 18.99
CA GLY A 43 5.80 6.06 19.25
C GLY A 43 5.06 6.41 17.97
N LEU A 44 5.17 5.56 16.94
CA LEU A 44 4.61 5.82 15.61
C LEU A 44 3.70 4.67 15.16
N TRP A 45 2.60 5.05 14.50
CA TRP A 45 1.82 4.13 13.69
C TRP A 45 2.58 3.77 12.40
N ILE A 46 2.47 2.52 11.95
CA ILE A 46 3.09 2.03 10.72
C ILE A 46 2.03 1.31 9.87
N ALA A 47 1.96 1.64 8.57
CA ALA A 47 1.27 0.82 7.57
C ALA A 47 2.33 0.22 6.62
N ALA A 48 2.36 -1.10 6.48
CA ALA A 48 3.40 -1.80 5.71
C ALA A 48 2.86 -3.04 4.99
N GLY A 49 3.37 -3.30 3.80
CA GLY A 49 3.00 -4.47 3.02
C GLY A 49 3.82 -5.74 3.33
N MET A 50 3.14 -6.89 3.31
CA MET A 50 3.67 -8.22 3.62
C MET A 50 3.03 -9.30 2.75
N TYR A 51 3.68 -10.46 2.69
CA TYR A 51 3.02 -11.68 2.23
C TYR A 51 2.46 -12.42 3.44
N GLU A 52 1.12 -12.48 3.53
CA GLU A 52 0.44 -13.22 4.58
C GLU A 52 0.37 -14.71 4.22
N ARG A 53 0.90 -15.54 5.10
CA ARG A 53 0.97 -17.00 4.91
C ARG A 53 -0.41 -17.63 4.90
N THR A 54 -0.57 -18.61 4.02
CA THR A 54 -1.74 -19.49 3.95
C THR A 54 -1.27 -20.95 3.75
N ASP A 55 -2.21 -21.85 3.50
CA ASP A 55 -1.98 -23.24 3.08
C ASP A 55 -1.50 -23.38 1.62
N GLY A 56 -1.41 -22.28 0.88
CA GLY A 56 -1.02 -22.26 -0.54
C GLY A 56 -0.38 -20.93 -0.91
N LEU A 57 -0.86 -20.31 -2.00
CA LEU A 57 -0.39 -18.96 -2.38
C LEU A 57 -0.68 -17.96 -1.25
N PRO A 58 0.26 -17.09 -0.86
CA PRO A 58 0.02 -16.08 0.17
C PRO A 58 -0.98 -15.00 -0.29
N TYR A 59 -1.49 -14.21 0.65
CA TYR A 59 -2.12 -12.93 0.31
C TYR A 59 -1.08 -11.82 0.26
N ASN A 60 -1.21 -10.92 -0.71
CA ASN A 60 -0.55 -9.62 -0.68
C ASN A 60 -1.34 -8.71 0.29
N THR A 61 -0.75 -8.42 1.45
CA THR A 61 -1.46 -7.87 2.60
C THR A 61 -0.79 -6.60 3.10
N ILE A 62 -1.58 -5.56 3.36
CA ILE A 62 -1.13 -4.36 4.06
C ILE A 62 -1.56 -4.47 5.52
N ALA A 63 -0.61 -4.40 6.45
CA ALA A 63 -0.87 -4.39 7.89
C ALA A 63 -0.73 -2.97 8.45
N VAL A 64 -1.65 -2.58 9.35
CA VAL A 64 -1.59 -1.30 10.06
C VAL A 64 -1.43 -1.55 11.55
N LEU A 65 -0.36 -1.02 12.14
CA LEU A 65 -0.05 -1.12 13.55
C LEU A 65 -0.12 0.26 14.22
N ASP A 66 -0.62 0.29 15.46
CA ASP A 66 -0.62 1.49 16.30
C ASP A 66 0.74 1.76 16.97
N ASP A 67 0.86 2.92 17.63
CA ASP A 67 2.04 3.34 18.39
C ASP A 67 2.35 2.47 19.63
N ARG A 68 1.45 1.55 19.99
CA ARG A 68 1.66 0.53 21.03
C ARG A 68 2.11 -0.80 20.42
N GLY A 69 2.25 -0.88 19.10
CA GLY A 69 2.63 -2.07 18.36
C GLY A 69 1.50 -3.09 18.20
N SER A 70 0.24 -2.69 18.37
CA SER A 70 -0.92 -3.56 18.19
C SER A 70 -1.41 -3.50 16.75
N LEU A 71 -1.71 -4.67 16.16
CA LEU A 71 -2.32 -4.75 14.83
C LEU A 71 -3.76 -4.19 14.87
N ARG A 72 -4.01 -3.14 14.10
CA ARG A 72 -5.30 -2.43 14.03
C ARG A 72 -6.16 -2.84 12.85
N GLY A 73 -5.55 -3.32 11.78
CA GLY A 73 -6.26 -3.80 10.60
C GLY A 73 -5.31 -4.38 9.57
N THR A 74 -5.89 -5.21 8.69
CA THR A 74 -5.20 -5.76 7.52
C THR A 74 -6.06 -5.59 6.27
N HIS A 75 -5.41 -5.31 5.14
CA HIS A 75 -6.03 -5.28 3.82
C HIS A 75 -5.39 -6.32 2.93
N ARG A 76 -6.13 -7.35 2.53
CA ARG A 76 -5.70 -8.32 1.53
C ARG A 76 -6.09 -7.80 0.16
N LYS A 77 -5.13 -7.58 -0.74
CA LYS A 77 -5.36 -7.05 -2.09
C LYS A 77 -6.42 -7.86 -2.83
N ASN A 78 -7.51 -7.22 -3.22
CA ASN A 78 -8.65 -7.82 -3.90
C ASN A 78 -8.45 -7.88 -5.42
N ARG A 79 -7.84 -6.85 -6.01
CA ARG A 79 -7.58 -6.80 -7.47
C ARG A 79 -6.13 -7.11 -7.76
N LEU A 80 -5.87 -8.37 -8.14
CA LEU A 80 -4.55 -8.81 -8.59
C LEU A 80 -4.25 -8.34 -10.01
N TYR A 81 -2.99 -8.05 -10.28
CA TYR A 81 -2.50 -7.61 -11.58
C TYR A 81 -2.30 -8.80 -12.52
N ASP A 82 -3.34 -9.11 -13.29
CA ASP A 82 -3.32 -10.11 -14.35
C ASP A 82 -3.44 -9.41 -15.71
N ALA A 83 -2.32 -8.91 -16.23
CA ALA A 83 -2.29 -8.16 -17.48
C ALA A 83 -0.91 -8.21 -18.15
N PHE A 84 -0.90 -7.96 -19.47
CA PHE A 84 0.32 -7.84 -20.27
C PHE A 84 1.29 -9.04 -20.14
N GLY A 85 0.74 -10.26 -20.08
CA GLY A 85 1.53 -11.49 -19.96
C GLY A 85 2.08 -11.77 -18.56
N TYR A 86 1.75 -10.93 -17.57
CA TYR A 86 2.05 -11.16 -16.16
C TYR A 86 0.76 -11.50 -15.40
N ARG A 87 0.88 -12.40 -14.41
CA ARG A 87 -0.23 -12.87 -13.58
C ARG A 87 0.19 -12.89 -12.12
N GLU A 88 -0.17 -11.84 -11.38
CA GLU A 88 0.00 -11.82 -9.92
C GLU A 88 -0.79 -12.97 -9.26
N SER A 89 -1.89 -13.43 -9.89
CA SER A 89 -2.66 -14.60 -9.45
C SER A 89 -1.90 -15.92 -9.45
N ASP A 90 -0.75 -16.01 -10.13
CA ASP A 90 0.12 -17.18 -10.07
C ASP A 90 1.03 -17.15 -8.82
N GLU A 91 1.13 -16.00 -8.15
CA GLU A 91 2.03 -15.73 -7.02
C GLU A 91 1.29 -15.48 -5.70
N CYS A 92 0.10 -14.88 -5.76
CA CYS A 92 -0.73 -14.53 -4.62
C CYS A 92 -2.20 -14.91 -4.87
N ARG A 93 -2.97 -15.08 -3.80
CA ARG A 93 -4.43 -15.19 -3.87
C ARG A 93 -5.10 -13.85 -3.58
N ALA A 94 -6.25 -13.61 -4.21
CA ALA A 94 -7.01 -12.38 -4.05
C ALA A 94 -7.78 -12.37 -2.73
N GLY A 95 -7.74 -11.24 -2.02
CA GLY A 95 -8.63 -10.98 -0.89
C GLY A 95 -10.10 -10.93 -1.32
N ASP A 96 -11.01 -11.23 -0.40
CA ASP A 96 -12.45 -11.34 -0.65
C ASP A 96 -13.24 -10.08 -0.26
N LYS A 97 -12.65 -9.19 0.56
CA LYS A 97 -13.31 -8.00 1.10
C LYS A 97 -12.44 -6.76 0.95
N PRO A 98 -13.05 -5.59 0.68
CA PRO A 98 -12.34 -4.32 0.74
C PRO A 98 -11.93 -4.00 2.18
N PHE A 99 -10.89 -3.18 2.33
CA PHE A 99 -10.48 -2.67 3.63
C PHE A 99 -11.65 -1.95 4.33
N SER A 100 -11.77 -2.16 5.64
CA SER A 100 -12.71 -1.41 6.48
C SER A 100 -11.97 -0.24 7.10
N PRO A 101 -12.33 1.03 6.79
CA PRO A 101 -11.58 2.17 7.28
C PRO A 101 -11.48 2.21 8.81
N ILE A 102 -10.28 2.53 9.30
CA ILE A 102 -9.98 2.57 10.74
C ILE A 102 -9.54 3.97 11.18
N GLU A 103 -9.82 4.31 12.43
CA GLU A 103 -9.35 5.55 13.03
C GLU A 103 -7.84 5.52 13.23
N THR A 104 -7.14 6.57 12.79
CA THR A 104 -5.69 6.71 12.89
C THR A 104 -5.30 8.17 13.18
N PRO A 105 -4.04 8.46 13.53
CA PRO A 105 -3.54 9.84 13.60
C PRO A 105 -3.56 10.58 12.25
N ALA A 106 -3.79 9.88 11.14
CA ALA A 106 -3.93 10.46 9.80
C ALA A 106 -5.40 10.63 9.37
N GLY A 107 -6.32 10.70 10.33
CA GLY A 107 -7.76 10.65 10.10
C GLY A 107 -8.25 9.21 9.89
N LYS A 108 -9.51 9.08 9.45
CA LYS A 108 -10.08 7.76 9.15
C LYS A 108 -9.44 7.19 7.87
N LEU A 109 -8.57 6.21 8.04
CA LEU A 109 -7.73 5.66 6.98
C LEU A 109 -8.48 4.61 6.17
N GLY A 110 -8.57 4.80 4.85
CA GLY A 110 -8.91 3.78 3.87
C GLY A 110 -7.66 3.27 3.14
N ILE A 111 -7.73 2.06 2.56
CA ILE A 111 -6.60 1.44 1.84
C ILE A 111 -7.10 0.83 0.52
N ILE A 112 -6.34 1.09 -0.55
CA ILE A 112 -6.36 0.31 -1.79
C ILE A 112 -4.92 0.04 -2.20
N THR A 113 -4.60 -1.13 -2.75
CA THR A 113 -3.23 -1.55 -3.04
C THR A 113 -2.93 -1.57 -4.53
N CYS A 114 -1.92 -0.79 -4.94
CA CYS A 114 -1.28 -0.85 -6.25
C CYS A 114 -2.27 -0.86 -7.43
N PHE A 115 -2.48 -2.03 -8.07
CA PHE A 115 -3.37 -2.18 -9.21
C PHE A 115 -4.81 -1.75 -8.92
N GLU A 116 -5.24 -1.81 -7.66
CA GLU A 116 -6.54 -1.30 -7.19
C GLU A 116 -6.74 0.20 -7.48
N LEU A 117 -5.64 0.97 -7.60
CA LEU A 117 -5.66 2.37 -8.00
C LEU A 117 -6.37 2.59 -9.34
N ARG A 118 -6.37 1.59 -10.23
CA ARG A 118 -7.06 1.66 -11.54
C ARG A 118 -8.58 1.52 -11.45
N PHE A 119 -9.12 1.17 -10.29
CA PHE A 119 -10.54 0.91 -10.08
C PHE A 119 -11.14 2.05 -9.23
N PRO A 120 -11.68 3.12 -9.83
CA PRO A 120 -12.18 4.29 -9.09
C PRO A 120 -13.24 3.92 -8.04
N ALA A 121 -14.07 2.89 -8.34
CA ALA A 121 -15.08 2.39 -7.43
C ALA A 121 -14.53 1.95 -6.06
N LEU A 122 -13.27 1.48 -5.98
CA LEU A 122 -12.67 1.06 -4.71
C LEU A 122 -12.35 2.26 -3.80
N ALA A 123 -11.87 3.37 -4.36
CA ALA A 123 -11.67 4.59 -3.57
C ALA A 123 -12.99 5.25 -3.18
N ALA A 124 -13.97 5.27 -4.10
CA ALA A 124 -15.32 5.73 -3.80
C ALA A 124 -15.96 4.90 -2.68
N GLU A 125 -15.73 3.58 -2.66
CA GLU A 125 -16.18 2.73 -1.57
C GLU A 125 -15.50 3.05 -0.23
N GLN A 126 -14.18 3.29 -0.21
CA GLN A 126 -13.50 3.74 1.01
C GLN A 126 -14.08 5.06 1.52
N LYS A 127 -14.34 6.02 0.63
CA LYS A 127 -14.99 7.30 0.97
C LYS A 127 -16.40 7.10 1.52
N ALA A 128 -17.21 6.27 0.87
CA ALA A 128 -18.58 5.96 1.32
C ALA A 128 -18.61 5.32 2.72
N ARG A 129 -17.54 4.61 3.09
CA ARG A 129 -17.33 4.03 4.44
C ARG A 129 -16.71 5.03 5.44
N GLY A 130 -16.56 6.29 5.03
CA GLY A 130 -16.13 7.41 5.86
C GLY A 130 -14.64 7.69 5.84
N ALA A 131 -13.85 7.10 4.93
CA ALA A 131 -12.44 7.44 4.83
C ALA A 131 -12.25 8.96 4.60
N GLU A 132 -11.22 9.51 5.23
CA GLU A 132 -10.74 10.88 5.10
C GLU A 132 -9.38 10.91 4.41
N THR A 133 -8.58 9.88 4.68
CA THR A 133 -7.29 9.64 4.04
C THR A 133 -7.32 8.29 3.33
N LEU A 134 -6.84 8.25 2.09
CA LEU A 134 -6.65 7.03 1.31
C LEU A 134 -5.17 6.75 1.17
N PHE A 135 -4.75 5.58 1.64
CA PHE A 135 -3.40 5.08 1.43
C PHE A 135 -3.34 4.12 0.24
N VAL A 136 -2.35 4.34 -0.62
CA VAL A 136 -2.07 3.56 -1.82
C VAL A 136 -0.62 3.05 -1.79
N PRO A 137 -0.34 1.92 -1.09
CA PRO A 137 0.94 1.24 -1.21
C PRO A 137 1.05 0.56 -2.58
N ALA A 138 2.23 0.63 -3.19
CA ALA A 138 2.47 0.05 -4.50
C ALA A 138 3.89 -0.54 -4.66
N GLY A 139 3.99 -1.52 -5.56
CA GLY A 139 5.13 -1.76 -6.43
C GLY A 139 4.70 -1.52 -7.89
N TRP A 140 4.54 -0.26 -8.26
CA TRP A 140 4.05 0.20 -9.55
C TRP A 140 5.17 0.12 -10.59
N VAL A 141 5.06 -0.88 -11.46
CA VAL A 141 6.12 -1.25 -12.41
C VAL A 141 6.45 -0.10 -13.37
N GLN A 142 7.74 0.12 -13.63
CA GLN A 142 8.22 1.05 -14.64
C GLN A 142 7.74 0.67 -16.04
N GLY A 143 7.72 1.67 -16.92
CA GLY A 143 7.32 1.52 -18.32
C GLY A 143 6.80 2.84 -18.87
N GLU A 144 6.56 2.85 -20.18
CA GLU A 144 6.02 4.01 -20.87
C GLU A 144 4.71 4.48 -20.19
N ASN A 145 4.65 5.78 -19.90
CA ASN A 145 3.51 6.43 -19.23
C ASN A 145 3.16 5.89 -17.83
N LYS A 146 3.92 4.96 -17.22
CA LYS A 146 3.58 4.41 -15.90
C LYS A 146 3.63 5.48 -14.81
N LEU A 147 4.61 6.37 -14.86
CA LEU A 147 4.70 7.53 -13.96
C LEU A 147 3.54 8.52 -14.18
N LEU A 148 3.18 8.79 -15.44
CA LEU A 148 2.00 9.60 -15.76
C LEU A 148 0.73 9.00 -15.14
N HIS A 149 0.52 7.68 -15.32
CA HIS A 149 -0.63 6.99 -14.74
C HIS A 149 -0.63 7.03 -13.21
N TRP A 150 0.53 6.85 -12.57
CA TRP A 150 0.69 6.90 -11.12
C TRP A 150 0.23 8.26 -10.57
N ARG A 151 0.85 9.35 -11.06
CA ARG A 151 0.52 10.73 -10.70
C ARG A 151 -0.95 11.06 -10.97
N THR A 152 -1.41 10.77 -12.17
CA THR A 152 -2.77 11.12 -12.61
C THR A 152 -3.83 10.41 -11.78
N LEU A 153 -3.66 9.11 -11.54
CA LEU A 153 -4.66 8.35 -10.80
C LEU A 153 -4.67 8.72 -9.33
N LEU A 154 -3.52 8.91 -8.67
CA LEU A 154 -3.49 9.36 -7.27
C LEU A 154 -4.20 10.70 -7.08
N CYS A 155 -3.86 11.69 -7.92
CA CYS A 155 -4.51 13.00 -7.92
C CYS A 155 -6.02 12.89 -8.20
N ALA A 156 -6.41 12.06 -9.18
CA ALA A 156 -7.82 11.83 -9.49
C ALA A 156 -8.59 11.24 -8.30
N ARG A 157 -8.03 10.24 -7.58
CA ARG A 157 -8.67 9.67 -6.37
C ARG A 157 -8.85 10.73 -5.28
N ALA A 158 -7.95 11.69 -5.18
CA ALA A 158 -8.04 12.77 -4.22
C ALA A 158 -9.22 13.70 -4.58
N ILE A 159 -9.22 14.22 -5.81
CA ILE A 159 -10.21 15.18 -6.32
C ILE A 159 -11.62 14.59 -6.32
N GLU A 160 -11.80 13.40 -6.89
CA GLU A 160 -13.14 12.84 -7.13
C GLU A 160 -13.84 12.42 -5.83
N ASN A 161 -13.06 12.13 -4.77
CA ASN A 161 -13.60 11.64 -3.49
C ASN A 161 -13.47 12.66 -2.34
N GLY A 162 -12.78 13.78 -2.55
CA GLY A 162 -12.42 14.71 -1.48
C GLY A 162 -11.66 14.00 -0.37
N LEU A 163 -10.58 13.32 -0.74
CA LEU A 163 -9.71 12.54 0.16
C LEU A 163 -8.29 13.09 0.14
N THR A 164 -7.63 13.11 1.29
CA THR A 164 -6.16 13.16 1.29
C THR A 164 -5.65 11.83 0.74
N VAL A 165 -4.79 11.83 -0.28
CA VAL A 165 -4.27 10.60 -0.89
C VAL A 165 -2.77 10.50 -0.64
N LEU A 166 -2.32 9.36 -0.10
CA LEU A 166 -0.93 9.06 0.17
C LEU A 166 -0.51 7.87 -0.70
N GLY A 167 0.33 8.08 -1.70
CA GLY A 167 0.91 7.03 -2.52
C GLY A 167 2.33 6.70 -2.08
N ALA A 168 2.60 5.45 -1.70
CA ALA A 168 3.94 4.96 -1.39
C ALA A 168 4.32 3.84 -2.35
N ASP A 169 5.20 4.13 -3.30
CA ASP A 169 5.70 3.14 -4.25
C ASP A 169 7.06 2.58 -3.83
N GLN A 170 7.36 1.37 -4.27
CA GLN A 170 8.67 0.76 -4.07
C GLN A 170 9.76 1.53 -4.81
N TYR A 171 10.93 1.63 -4.19
CA TYR A 171 12.15 2.07 -4.84
C TYR A 171 12.94 0.82 -5.28
N ALA A 172 13.00 0.57 -6.59
CA ALA A 172 13.94 -0.38 -7.16
C ALA A 172 14.26 0.10 -8.57
N PRO A 173 15.41 0.77 -8.77
CA PRO A 173 15.79 1.32 -10.06
C PRO A 173 15.67 0.29 -11.18
N GLY A 174 15.02 0.68 -12.28
CA GLY A 174 14.76 -0.20 -13.43
C GLY A 174 13.58 -1.16 -13.24
N LYS A 175 12.83 -1.09 -12.12
CA LYS A 175 11.70 -1.98 -11.86
C LYS A 175 10.43 -1.28 -11.43
N PHE A 176 10.49 -0.40 -10.43
CA PHE A 176 9.34 0.35 -9.93
C PHE A 176 9.53 1.85 -10.17
N VAL A 177 8.44 2.60 -10.31
CA VAL A 177 8.54 4.02 -10.65
C VAL A 177 9.08 4.85 -9.48
N GLY A 178 8.92 4.39 -8.23
CA GLY A 178 9.20 5.22 -7.07
C GLY A 178 8.20 6.37 -7.03
N HIS A 179 8.66 7.62 -6.90
CA HIS A 179 7.77 8.78 -6.94
C HIS A 179 6.61 8.69 -5.94
N SER A 180 6.92 8.24 -4.72
CA SER A 180 5.96 8.33 -3.61
C SER A 180 5.54 9.79 -3.43
N MET A 181 4.25 10.03 -3.21
CA MET A 181 3.67 11.37 -3.24
C MET A 181 2.39 11.46 -2.44
N ALA A 182 2.00 12.68 -2.12
CA ALA A 182 0.78 12.96 -1.38
C ALA A 182 -0.02 14.10 -2.03
N PHE A 183 -1.34 14.01 -1.96
CA PHE A 183 -2.27 15.00 -2.47
C PHE A 183 -3.29 15.40 -1.41
N GLN A 184 -3.65 16.69 -1.38
CA GLN A 184 -4.80 17.21 -0.66
C GLN A 184 -6.12 16.81 -1.35
N PRO A 185 -7.27 16.92 -0.66
CA PRO A 185 -8.60 16.63 -1.24
C PRO A 185 -8.95 17.38 -2.52
N ASP A 186 -8.33 18.54 -2.79
CA ASP A 186 -8.55 19.33 -4.00
C ASP A 186 -7.57 18.98 -5.15
N GLY A 187 -6.69 18.00 -4.94
CA GLY A 187 -5.66 17.58 -5.89
C GLY A 187 -4.35 18.36 -5.78
N THR A 188 -4.21 19.31 -4.86
CA THR A 188 -2.95 20.00 -4.60
C THR A 188 -1.90 19.01 -4.10
N ALA A 189 -0.74 18.95 -4.76
CA ALA A 189 0.36 18.10 -4.33
C ALA A 189 0.96 18.63 -3.01
N LEU A 190 1.05 17.76 -2.00
CA LEU A 190 1.73 18.03 -0.73
C LEU A 190 3.24 17.76 -0.82
N GLY A 191 3.65 16.92 -1.77
CA GLY A 191 5.05 16.59 -2.03
C GLY A 191 5.18 15.34 -2.89
N GLU A 192 6.36 15.16 -3.46
CA GLU A 192 6.72 14.05 -4.34
C GLU A 192 8.21 13.72 -4.18
N LEU A 193 8.53 12.42 -4.11
CA LEU A 193 9.90 11.91 -4.17
C LEU A 193 10.36 11.65 -5.62
N GLY A 194 11.64 11.36 -5.78
CA GLY A 194 12.21 10.81 -7.01
C GLY A 194 12.06 9.28 -7.10
N GLU A 195 12.84 8.68 -7.99
CA GLU A 195 12.90 7.23 -8.20
C GLU A 195 13.72 6.49 -7.11
N GLU A 196 14.56 7.23 -6.37
CA GLU A 196 15.50 6.70 -5.40
C GLU A 196 14.88 6.45 -4.02
N GLN A 197 15.62 5.76 -3.15
CA GLN A 197 15.26 5.60 -1.74
C GLN A 197 15.24 6.95 -1.03
N ASP A 198 14.08 7.38 -0.54
CA ASP A 198 13.96 8.60 0.26
C ASP A 198 12.71 8.56 1.16
N LEU A 199 12.56 9.57 2.02
CA LEU A 199 11.43 9.75 2.92
C LEU A 199 10.75 11.10 2.69
N LEU A 200 9.47 11.06 2.32
CA LEU A 200 8.63 12.26 2.23
C LEU A 200 7.91 12.52 3.56
N ILE A 201 8.10 13.72 4.10
CA ILE A 201 7.37 14.20 5.29
C ILE A 201 6.35 15.24 4.83
N VAL A 202 5.08 14.98 5.09
CA VAL A 202 3.97 15.90 4.81
C VAL A 202 3.13 16.15 6.05
N LYS A 203 2.53 17.34 6.13
CA LYS A 203 1.52 17.67 7.13
C LYS A 203 0.14 17.56 6.47
N ILE A 204 -0.72 16.73 7.06
CA ILE A 204 -2.12 16.58 6.70
C ILE A 204 -2.96 17.28 7.76
N ASN A 205 -4.04 17.93 7.34
CA ASN A 205 -4.92 18.72 8.20
C ASN A 205 -6.16 17.92 8.59
#